data_AF-A0A560LDC7-F1
#
_entry.id   AF-A0A560LDC7-F1
#
_cell.length_a   1.000
_cell.length_b   1.000
_cell.length_c   1.000
_cell.angle_alpha   90.00
_cell.angle_beta   90.00
_cell.angle_gamma   90.00
#
_symmetry.space_group_name_H-M   'P 1'
#
loop_
_entity.id
_entity.type
_entity.pdbx_description
1 polymer ?
#
loop_
_entity_poly.entity_id
_entity_poly.type
_entity_poly.pdbx_seq_one_letter_code
_entity_poly.pdbx_strand_id
1 'polypeptide(L)'
;MTDGHHIPAAETISDKILRIMQAWLPVLTVVGGAIWALTTFLAHERDTARDLAQQVDKEAKTRAIEARQPFLKKQLSLYYEAASVAGKLVSLSSPNEPEWHDSERRFWELYWSELAMVEDPPVETAMVGFSDALNNYKAAHRNAPAADADKLQDARRPMNNAALDLAHAIRASISTQWDYRDSNQH
;
A
#
# COMPACT_ATOMS: atom_id res chain seq x y z
N MET A 1 -80.67 -50.93 -52.94
CA MET A 1 -79.90 -49.85 -53.58
C MET A 1 -80.53 -48.53 -53.16
N THR A 2 -80.12 -48.01 -52.01
CA THR A 2 -80.33 -46.61 -51.58
C THR A 2 -79.28 -46.32 -50.50
N ASP A 3 -78.35 -45.45 -50.85
CA ASP A 3 -77.17 -45.04 -50.08
C ASP A 3 -77.51 -44.40 -48.73
N GLY A 4 -76.81 -44.85 -47.69
CA GLY A 4 -76.74 -44.18 -46.40
C GLY A 4 -75.68 -43.07 -46.45
N HIS A 5 -76.14 -41.82 -46.54
CA HIS A 5 -75.29 -40.63 -46.53
C HIS A 5 -74.73 -40.40 -45.12
N HIS A 6 -73.43 -40.69 -44.91
CA HIS A 6 -72.72 -40.30 -43.69
C HIS A 6 -72.43 -38.80 -43.71
N ILE A 7 -72.98 -38.05 -42.76
CA ILE A 7 -72.62 -36.66 -42.50
C ILE A 7 -71.32 -36.65 -41.67
N PRO A 8 -70.22 -36.03 -42.13
CA PRO A 8 -69.01 -35.91 -41.34
C PRO A 8 -69.19 -34.87 -40.22
N ALA A 9 -68.72 -35.20 -39.02
CA ALA A 9 -68.74 -34.34 -37.84
C ALA A 9 -67.97 -33.03 -38.08
N ALA A 10 -68.58 -31.90 -37.69
CA ALA A 10 -67.95 -30.59 -37.74
C ALA A 10 -66.81 -30.52 -36.70
N GLU A 11 -65.56 -30.53 -37.20
CA GLU A 11 -64.33 -30.37 -36.41
C GLU A 11 -64.40 -29.02 -35.64
N THR A 12 -64.35 -29.07 -34.31
CA THR A 12 -64.54 -27.88 -33.47
C THR A 12 -63.35 -26.93 -33.58
N ILE A 13 -63.61 -25.61 -33.53
CA ILE A 13 -62.57 -24.57 -33.67
C ILE A 13 -61.43 -24.76 -32.65
N SER A 14 -61.73 -25.34 -31.49
CA SER A 14 -60.75 -25.72 -30.46
C SER A 14 -59.70 -26.72 -30.95
N ASP A 15 -60.08 -27.73 -31.73
CA ASP A 15 -59.15 -28.75 -32.25
C ASP A 15 -58.23 -28.18 -33.33
N LYS A 16 -58.74 -27.24 -34.14
CA LYS A 16 -57.92 -26.51 -35.12
C LYS A 16 -56.90 -25.59 -34.43
N ILE A 17 -57.31 -24.88 -33.37
CA ILE A 17 -56.40 -24.03 -32.59
C ILE A 17 -55.34 -24.89 -31.89
N LEU A 18 -55.72 -26.02 -31.30
CA LEU A 18 -54.78 -26.96 -30.67
C LEU A 18 -53.76 -27.51 -31.67
N ARG A 19 -54.20 -27.96 -32.85
CA ARG A 19 -53.30 -28.42 -33.92
C ARG A 19 -52.34 -27.33 -34.40
N ILE A 20 -52.81 -26.11 -34.55
CA ILE A 20 -51.98 -24.97 -34.93
C ILE A 20 -50.96 -24.69 -33.81
N MET A 21 -51.36 -24.61 -32.54
CA MET A 21 -50.42 -24.40 -31.43
C MET A 21 -49.39 -25.53 -31.33
N GLN A 22 -49.79 -26.79 -31.53
CA GLN A 22 -48.88 -27.95 -31.52
C GLN A 22 -47.88 -27.91 -32.69
N ALA A 23 -48.30 -27.46 -33.87
CA ALA A 23 -47.44 -27.34 -35.03
C ALA A 23 -46.40 -26.20 -34.89
N TRP A 24 -46.73 -25.13 -34.18
CA TRP A 24 -45.87 -23.94 -34.05
C TRP A 24 -44.96 -23.94 -32.81
N LEU A 25 -45.26 -24.76 -31.80
CA LEU A 25 -44.44 -24.93 -30.59
C LEU A 25 -42.93 -25.10 -30.87
N PRO A 26 -42.49 -26.09 -31.69
CA PRO A 26 -41.06 -26.29 -31.93
C PRO A 26 -40.40 -25.10 -32.67
N VAL A 27 -41.13 -24.40 -33.53
CA VAL A 27 -40.64 -23.21 -34.24
C VAL A 27 -40.37 -22.07 -33.25
N LEU A 28 -41.29 -21.84 -32.31
CA LEU A 28 -41.13 -20.82 -31.27
C LEU A 28 -39.93 -21.12 -30.36
N THR A 29 -39.67 -22.40 -30.04
CA THR A 29 -38.50 -22.79 -29.23
C THR A 29 -37.18 -22.47 -29.93
N VAL A 30 -37.09 -22.75 -31.24
CA VAL A 30 -35.89 -22.45 -32.03
C VAL A 30 -35.65 -20.94 -32.12
N VAL A 31 -36.70 -20.16 -32.40
CA VAL A 31 -36.59 -18.69 -32.48
C VAL A 31 -36.24 -18.08 -31.13
N GLY A 32 -36.86 -18.54 -30.05
CA GLY A 32 -36.56 -18.08 -28.69
C GLY A 32 -35.11 -18.37 -28.30
N GLY A 33 -34.60 -19.56 -28.61
CA GLY A 33 -33.20 -19.93 -28.38
C GLY A 33 -32.22 -19.08 -29.18
N ALA A 34 -32.53 -18.80 -30.45
CA ALA A 34 -31.70 -17.96 -31.32
C ALA A 34 -31.63 -16.50 -30.84
N ILE A 35 -32.76 -15.91 -30.43
CA ILE A 35 -32.80 -14.56 -29.86
C ILE A 35 -32.00 -14.50 -28.57
N TRP A 36 -32.21 -15.46 -27.67
CA TRP A 36 -31.48 -15.53 -26.40
C TRP A 36 -29.96 -15.66 -26.62
N ALA A 37 -29.53 -16.53 -27.54
CA ALA A 37 -28.12 -16.70 -27.90
C ALA A 37 -27.51 -15.40 -28.45
N LEU A 38 -28.24 -14.70 -29.34
CA LEU A 38 -27.78 -13.43 -29.92
C LEU A 38 -27.64 -12.34 -28.84
N THR A 39 -28.61 -12.22 -27.95
CA THR A 39 -28.56 -11.24 -26.84
C THR A 39 -27.45 -11.55 -25.85
N THR A 40 -27.20 -12.84 -25.58
CA THR A 40 -26.14 -13.29 -24.68
C THR A 40 -24.77 -13.02 -25.28
N PHE A 41 -24.57 -13.30 -26.57
CA PHE A 41 -23.31 -13.04 -27.26
C PHE A 41 -22.95 -11.54 -27.25
N LEU A 42 -23.91 -10.66 -27.54
CA LEU A 42 -23.71 -9.20 -27.51
C LEU A 42 -23.47 -8.64 -26.10
N ALA A 43 -24.09 -9.25 -25.08
CA ALA A 43 -23.81 -8.89 -23.68
C ALA A 43 -22.41 -9.37 -23.25
N HIS A 44 -22.00 -10.57 -23.68
CA HIS A 44 -20.73 -11.17 -23.33
C HIS A 44 -19.50 -10.37 -23.80
N GLU A 45 -19.54 -9.77 -25.01
CA GLU A 45 -18.48 -8.88 -25.48
C GLU A 45 -18.30 -7.62 -24.61
N ARG A 46 -19.41 -7.08 -24.05
CA ARG A 46 -19.35 -5.90 -23.18
C ARG A 46 -18.81 -6.23 -21.80
N ASP A 47 -19.18 -7.38 -21.26
CA ASP A 47 -18.72 -7.82 -19.94
C ASP A 47 -17.23 -8.18 -19.98
N THR A 48 -16.78 -8.90 -21.02
CA THR A 48 -15.35 -9.19 -21.22
C THR A 48 -14.50 -7.92 -21.37
N ALA A 49 -14.98 -6.92 -22.11
CA ALA A 49 -14.27 -5.64 -22.23
C ALA A 49 -14.16 -4.89 -20.88
N ARG A 50 -15.22 -4.93 -20.05
CA ARG A 50 -15.22 -4.33 -18.71
C ARG A 50 -14.29 -5.08 -17.76
N ASP A 51 -14.32 -6.40 -17.77
CA ASP A 51 -13.46 -7.23 -16.93
C ASP A 51 -11.99 -7.02 -17.27
N LEU A 52 -11.66 -6.95 -18.58
CA LEU A 52 -10.31 -6.62 -19.02
C LEU A 52 -9.89 -5.21 -18.56
N ALA A 53 -10.77 -4.21 -18.70
CA ALA A 53 -10.49 -2.85 -18.24
C ALA A 53 -10.24 -2.80 -16.71
N GLN A 54 -11.03 -3.54 -15.92
CA GLN A 54 -10.82 -3.64 -14.47
C GLN A 54 -9.53 -4.39 -14.13
N GLN A 55 -9.17 -5.44 -14.87
CA GLN A 55 -7.92 -6.16 -14.67
C GLN A 55 -6.71 -5.27 -14.97
N VAL A 56 -6.74 -4.52 -16.07
CA VAL A 56 -5.69 -3.56 -16.42
C VAL A 56 -5.53 -2.49 -15.34
N ASP A 57 -6.63 -1.93 -14.82
CA ASP A 57 -6.58 -0.94 -13.75
C ASP A 57 -6.02 -1.53 -12.44
N LYS A 58 -6.47 -2.73 -12.05
CA LYS A 58 -5.93 -3.45 -10.88
C LYS A 58 -4.45 -3.76 -11.04
N GLU A 59 -4.03 -4.27 -12.19
CA GLU A 59 -2.63 -4.54 -12.49
C GLU A 59 -1.79 -3.26 -12.48
N ALA A 60 -2.29 -2.16 -13.04
CA ALA A 60 -1.58 -0.88 -13.02
C ALA A 60 -1.38 -0.38 -11.57
N LYS A 61 -2.42 -0.48 -10.73
CA LYS A 61 -2.33 -0.16 -9.29
C LYS A 61 -1.34 -1.06 -8.57
N THR A 62 -1.38 -2.37 -8.80
CA THR A 62 -0.43 -3.34 -8.21
C THR A 62 1.00 -3.02 -8.62
N ARG A 63 1.26 -2.82 -9.92
CA ARG A 63 2.60 -2.47 -10.43
C ARG A 63 3.11 -1.16 -9.83
N ALA A 64 2.26 -0.17 -9.64
CA ALA A 64 2.65 1.09 -9.00
C ALA A 64 3.03 0.91 -7.52
N ILE A 65 2.32 0.05 -6.79
CA ILE A 65 2.66 -0.30 -5.40
C ILE A 65 3.99 -1.07 -5.35
N GLU A 66 4.15 -2.09 -6.19
CA GLU A 66 5.36 -2.91 -6.29
C GLU A 66 6.58 -2.06 -6.66
N ALA A 67 6.44 -1.10 -7.57
CA ALA A 67 7.50 -0.18 -7.95
C ALA A 67 7.99 0.71 -6.79
N ARG A 68 7.13 1.00 -5.80
CA ARG A 68 7.49 1.81 -4.61
C ARG A 68 8.09 1.00 -3.47
N GLN A 69 7.87 -0.32 -3.44
CA GLN A 69 8.38 -1.18 -2.36
C GLN A 69 9.89 -1.08 -2.11
N PRO A 70 10.77 -1.04 -3.15
CA PRO A 70 12.21 -0.95 -2.92
C PRO A 70 12.61 0.32 -2.17
N PHE A 71 11.98 1.45 -2.52
CA PHE A 71 12.22 2.73 -1.85
C PHE A 71 11.79 2.67 -0.39
N LEU A 72 10.55 2.25 -0.12
CA LEU A 72 10.01 2.15 1.24
C LEU A 72 10.83 1.19 2.12
N LYS A 73 11.30 0.08 1.55
CA LYS A 73 12.17 -0.87 2.26
C LYS A 73 13.52 -0.24 2.61
N LYS A 74 14.15 0.49 1.69
CA LYS A 74 15.41 1.19 1.96
C LYS A 74 15.23 2.31 2.99
N GLN A 75 14.15 3.08 2.88
CA GLN A 75 13.78 4.11 3.85
C GLN A 75 13.63 3.54 5.26
N LEU A 76 12.81 2.49 5.42
CA LEU A 76 12.62 1.82 6.71
C LEU A 76 13.93 1.27 7.28
N SER A 77 14.77 0.67 6.43
CA SER A 77 16.09 0.17 6.85
C SER A 77 16.98 1.29 7.39
N LEU A 78 17.02 2.43 6.68
CA LEU A 78 17.85 3.58 7.08
C LEU A 78 17.31 4.27 8.33
N TYR A 79 15.98 4.32 8.50
CA TYR A 79 15.35 4.82 9.72
C TYR A 79 15.74 3.99 10.95
N TYR A 80 15.65 2.66 10.85
CA TYR A 80 16.11 1.79 11.94
C TYR A 80 17.59 1.98 12.25
N GLU A 81 18.40 2.15 11.22
CA GLU A 81 19.83 2.37 11.41
C GLU A 81 20.12 3.70 12.09
N ALA A 82 19.49 4.79 11.66
CA ALA A 82 19.63 6.11 12.27
C ALA A 82 19.23 6.09 13.76
N ALA A 83 18.08 5.51 14.08
CA ALA A 83 17.62 5.35 15.46
C ALA A 83 18.60 4.50 16.30
N SER A 84 19.12 3.41 15.73
CA SER A 84 20.10 2.53 16.38
C SER A 84 21.42 3.24 16.67
N VAL A 85 21.95 3.98 15.68
CA VAL A 85 23.20 4.73 15.82
C VAL A 85 23.07 5.86 16.84
N ALA A 86 21.97 6.64 16.77
CA ALA A 86 21.68 7.67 17.77
C ALA A 86 21.56 7.05 19.18
N GLY A 87 20.83 5.93 19.30
CA GLY A 87 20.69 5.15 20.53
C GLY A 87 22.03 4.68 21.11
N LYS A 88 22.96 4.21 20.27
CA LYS A 88 24.31 3.83 20.70
C LYS A 88 25.08 5.04 21.23
N LEU A 89 25.08 6.16 20.50
CA LEU A 89 25.78 7.37 20.89
C LEU A 89 25.31 7.91 22.26
N VAL A 90 24.02 7.83 22.57
CA VAL A 90 23.46 8.23 23.87
C VAL A 90 23.60 7.18 24.96
N SER A 91 23.96 5.94 24.62
CA SER A 91 24.15 4.85 25.59
C SER A 91 25.61 4.75 26.03
N LEU A 92 26.56 5.00 25.12
CA LEU A 92 28.00 4.99 25.40
C LEU A 92 28.39 6.13 26.34
N SER A 93 29.34 5.86 27.24
CA SER A 93 29.61 6.73 28.39
C SER A 93 30.53 7.88 28.05
N SER A 94 31.48 7.68 27.13
CA SER A 94 32.46 8.69 26.76
C SER A 94 32.71 8.77 25.25
N PRO A 95 32.89 9.99 24.70
CA PRO A 95 33.40 10.22 23.35
C PRO A 95 34.82 9.69 23.08
N ASN A 96 35.53 9.23 24.11
CA ASN A 96 36.88 8.67 23.95
C ASN A 96 36.86 7.16 23.67
N GLU A 97 35.70 6.51 23.76
CA GLU A 97 35.55 5.09 23.47
C GLU A 97 35.62 4.85 21.94
N PRO A 98 36.38 3.85 21.45
CA PRO A 98 36.45 3.55 20.02
C PRO A 98 35.08 3.32 19.37
N GLU A 99 34.18 2.64 20.08
CA GLU A 99 32.81 2.35 19.66
C GLU A 99 31.97 3.62 19.48
N TRP A 100 32.28 4.67 20.24
CA TRP A 100 31.63 5.97 20.12
C TRP A 100 32.07 6.66 18.83
N HIS A 101 33.36 6.64 18.51
CA HIS A 101 33.88 7.19 17.25
C HIS A 101 33.33 6.47 16.01
N ASP A 102 33.18 5.15 16.09
CA ASP A 102 32.58 4.37 15.01
C ASP A 102 31.10 4.70 14.82
N SER A 103 30.35 4.83 15.93
CA SER A 103 28.95 5.24 15.89
C SER A 103 28.78 6.68 15.39
N GLU A 104 29.67 7.59 15.79
CA GLU A 104 29.67 8.98 15.32
C GLU A 104 29.94 9.03 13.81
N ARG A 105 30.96 8.33 13.33
CA ARG A 105 31.28 8.27 11.91
C ARG A 105 30.07 7.76 11.11
N ARG A 106 29.44 6.69 11.58
CA ARG A 106 28.25 6.15 10.91
C ARG A 106 27.07 7.11 10.94
N PHE A 107 26.87 7.85 12.04
CA PHE A 107 25.85 8.90 12.12
C PHE A 107 26.05 9.94 11.01
N TRP A 108 27.28 10.44 10.85
CA TRP A 108 27.58 11.44 9.84
C TRP A 108 27.47 10.91 8.41
N GLU A 109 27.80 9.64 8.16
CA GLU A 109 27.54 8.99 6.87
C GLU A 109 26.05 8.99 6.54
N LEU A 110 25.20 8.60 7.50
CA LEU A 110 23.75 8.62 7.32
C LEU A 110 23.24 10.04 7.06
N TYR A 111 23.66 10.99 7.90
CA TYR A 111 23.24 12.40 7.85
C TYR A 111 23.56 13.06 6.49
N TRP A 112 24.76 12.87 5.95
CA TRP A 112 25.18 13.55 4.73
C TRP A 112 24.88 12.80 3.43
N SER A 113 24.49 11.52 3.49
CA SER A 113 24.36 10.69 2.28
C SER A 113 23.09 9.84 2.24
N GLU A 114 23.09 8.67 2.87
CA GLU A 114 22.06 7.65 2.64
C GLU A 114 20.68 8.10 3.12
N LEU A 115 20.59 8.72 4.30
CA LEU A 115 19.31 9.08 4.90
C LEU A 115 18.68 10.29 4.19
N ALA A 116 19.50 11.27 3.79
CA ALA A 116 19.06 12.46 3.05
C ALA A 116 18.34 12.15 1.72
N MET A 117 18.55 10.96 1.15
CA MET A 117 17.86 10.52 -0.07
C MET A 117 16.43 10.06 0.15
N VAL A 118 16.07 9.69 1.39
CA VAL A 118 14.83 8.97 1.69
C VAL A 118 14.06 9.56 2.86
N GLU A 119 14.64 10.46 3.64
CA GLU A 119 13.97 11.04 4.79
C GLU A 119 12.83 11.98 4.41
N ASP A 120 11.92 12.18 5.36
CA ASP A 120 10.89 13.19 5.25
C ASP A 120 11.25 14.40 6.14
N PRO A 121 10.59 15.55 5.95
CA PRO A 121 10.97 16.77 6.65
C PRO A 121 10.98 16.66 8.20
N PRO A 122 10.04 15.93 8.85
CA PRO A 122 10.13 15.68 10.28
C PRO A 122 11.38 14.91 10.72
N VAL A 123 11.77 13.85 9.99
CA VAL A 123 12.97 13.07 10.30
C VAL A 123 14.24 13.90 10.04
N GLU A 124 14.31 14.63 8.93
CA GLU A 124 15.40 15.56 8.63
C GLU A 124 15.59 16.56 9.78
N THR A 125 14.51 17.21 10.21
CA THR A 125 14.54 18.19 11.32
C THR A 125 15.08 17.56 12.60
N ALA A 126 14.66 16.34 12.92
CA ALA A 126 15.14 15.63 14.11
C ALA A 126 16.62 15.19 14.00
N MET A 127 17.07 14.80 12.79
CA MET A 127 18.48 14.50 12.52
C MET A 127 19.37 15.73 12.71
N VAL A 128 18.95 16.89 12.21
CA VAL A 128 19.64 18.18 12.45
C VAL A 128 19.71 18.46 13.95
N GLY A 129 18.57 18.37 14.66
CA GLY A 129 18.53 18.60 16.11
C GLY A 129 19.44 17.65 16.89
N PHE A 130 19.52 16.39 16.51
CA PHE A 130 20.47 15.44 17.11
C PHE A 130 21.92 15.80 16.80
N SER A 131 22.22 16.23 15.57
CA SER A 131 23.57 16.66 15.17
C SER A 131 24.07 17.87 15.98
N ASP A 132 23.20 18.83 16.24
CA ASP A 132 23.50 20.01 17.05
C ASP A 132 23.75 19.62 18.51
N ALA A 133 22.89 18.76 19.06
CA ALA A 133 23.04 18.26 20.42
C ALA A 133 24.33 17.43 20.59
N LEU A 134 24.67 16.60 19.60
CA LEU A 134 25.91 15.82 19.55
C LEU A 134 27.14 16.73 19.55
N ASN A 135 27.16 17.75 18.69
CA ASN A 135 28.26 18.70 18.62
C ASN A 135 28.44 19.50 19.92
N ASN A 136 27.33 19.92 20.54
CA ASN A 136 27.34 20.60 21.83
C ASN A 136 27.89 19.69 22.94
N TYR A 137 27.48 18.42 22.98
CA TYR A 137 28.01 17.44 23.92
C TYR A 137 29.52 17.25 23.75
N LYS A 138 30.02 17.11 22.50
CA LYS A 138 31.46 17.00 22.21
C LYS A 138 32.23 18.24 22.66
N ALA A 139 31.69 19.43 22.41
CA ALA A 139 32.31 20.68 22.82
C ALA A 139 32.41 20.79 24.35
N ALA A 140 31.33 20.43 25.06
CA ALA A 140 31.33 20.35 26.52
C ALA A 140 32.36 19.33 27.03
N HIS A 141 32.43 18.14 26.43
CA HIS A 141 33.39 17.11 26.81
C HIS A 141 34.84 17.52 26.58
N ARG A 142 35.13 18.31 25.53
CA ARG A 142 36.48 18.84 25.28
C ARG A 142 36.91 19.89 26.31
N ASN A 143 35.96 20.70 26.77
CA ASN A 143 36.25 21.89 27.59
C ASN A 143 36.05 21.63 29.10
N ALA A 144 35.41 20.54 29.49
CA ALA A 144 35.16 20.22 30.89
C ALA A 144 36.44 19.73 31.60
N PRO A 145 36.74 20.22 32.81
CA PRO A 145 37.74 19.61 33.67
C PRO A 145 37.35 18.17 33.98
N ALA A 146 38.32 17.26 34.06
CA ALA A 146 38.08 15.83 34.33
C ALA A 146 37.30 15.53 35.63
N ALA A 147 37.14 16.51 36.53
CA ALA A 147 36.42 16.40 37.79
C ALA A 147 34.94 16.83 37.72
N ASP A 148 34.46 17.46 36.64
CA ASP A 148 33.09 18.01 36.56
C ASP A 148 32.11 17.03 35.87
N ALA A 149 31.90 15.87 36.50
CA ALA A 149 30.97 14.84 36.00
C ALA A 149 29.53 15.36 35.84
N ASP A 150 29.07 16.23 36.74
CA ASP A 150 27.72 16.81 36.72
C ASP A 150 27.49 17.67 35.47
N LYS A 151 28.49 18.45 35.06
CA LYS A 151 28.40 19.28 33.83
C LYS A 151 28.33 18.42 32.57
N LEU A 152 29.05 17.30 32.54
CA LEU A 152 29.00 16.37 31.42
C LEU A 152 27.63 15.68 31.34
N GLN A 153 27.05 15.32 32.49
CA GLN A 153 25.70 14.77 32.55
C GLN A 153 24.65 15.78 32.07
N ASP A 154 24.74 17.03 32.49
CA ASP A 154 23.86 18.11 32.04
C ASP A 154 23.97 18.34 30.53
N ALA A 155 25.18 18.27 29.96
CA ALA A 155 25.42 18.39 28.53
C ALA A 155 24.94 17.18 27.72
N ARG A 156 24.83 16.00 28.34
CA ARG A 156 24.34 14.77 27.69
C ARG A 156 22.81 14.74 27.55
N ARG A 157 22.09 15.34 28.48
CA ARG A 157 20.61 15.34 28.50
C ARG A 157 19.98 15.87 27.20
N PRO A 158 20.41 17.00 26.60
CA PRO A 158 19.89 17.44 25.30
C PRO A 158 20.07 16.40 24.19
N MET A 159 21.22 15.72 24.16
CA MET A 159 21.50 14.67 23.18
C MET A 159 20.59 13.45 23.35
N ASN A 160 20.31 13.06 24.60
CA ASN A 160 19.35 11.99 24.90
C ASN A 160 17.94 12.34 24.43
N ASN A 161 17.50 13.57 24.69
CA ASN A 161 16.19 14.05 24.25
C ASN A 161 16.12 14.07 22.71
N ALA A 162 17.15 14.58 22.04
CA ALA A 162 17.19 14.61 20.58
C ALA A 162 17.17 13.21 19.95
N ALA A 163 17.80 12.20 20.57
CA ALA A 163 17.69 10.81 20.10
C ALA A 163 16.27 10.26 20.23
N LEU A 164 15.58 10.61 21.32
CA LEU A 164 14.18 10.24 21.52
C LEU A 164 13.27 10.95 20.50
N ASP A 165 13.50 12.23 20.25
CA ASP A 165 12.76 13.02 19.26
C ASP A 165 12.95 12.45 17.85
N LEU A 166 14.16 12.02 17.50
CA LEU A 166 14.44 11.30 16.26
C LEU A 166 13.65 9.99 16.16
N ALA A 167 13.62 9.19 17.21
CA ALA A 167 12.82 7.96 17.23
C ALA A 167 11.32 8.23 17.07
N HIS A 168 10.80 9.32 17.68
CA HIS A 168 9.42 9.75 17.52
C HIS A 168 9.12 10.25 16.10
N ALA A 169 10.02 11.04 15.51
CA ALA A 169 9.87 11.51 14.13
C ALA A 169 9.82 10.34 13.13
N ILE A 170 10.72 9.37 13.30
CA ILE A 170 10.72 8.13 12.50
C ILE A 170 9.41 7.37 12.66
N ARG A 171 8.92 7.19 13.89
CA ARG A 171 7.66 6.50 14.14
C ARG A 171 6.48 7.22 13.48
N ALA A 172 6.43 8.54 13.60
CA ALA A 172 5.37 9.37 13.01
C ALA A 172 5.40 9.32 11.47
N SER A 173 6.59 9.30 10.88
CA SER A 173 6.79 9.11 9.44
C SER A 173 6.19 7.78 8.97
N ILE A 174 6.54 6.68 9.64
CA ILE A 174 6.05 5.34 9.32
C ILE A 174 4.53 5.25 9.47
N SER A 175 3.95 5.79 10.55
CA SER A 175 2.50 5.76 10.75
C SER A 175 1.76 6.53 9.66
N THR A 176 2.25 7.71 9.28
CA THR A 176 1.64 8.53 8.23
C THR A 176 1.62 7.80 6.89
N GLN A 177 2.68 7.07 6.56
CA GLN A 177 2.73 6.28 5.32
C GLN A 177 1.72 5.11 5.31
N TRP A 178 1.47 4.50 6.47
CA TRP A 178 0.52 3.39 6.59
C TRP A 178 -0.92 3.88 6.53
N ASP A 179 -1.24 4.97 7.24
CA ASP A 179 -2.58 5.57 7.22
C ASP A 179 -2.97 6.03 5.80
N TYR A 180 -2.03 6.64 5.05
CA TYR A 180 -2.25 7.03 3.65
C TYR A 180 -2.53 5.83 2.72
N ARG A 181 -1.95 4.66 3.03
CA ARG A 181 -2.13 3.46 2.23
C ARG A 181 -3.49 2.82 2.47
N ASP A 182 -3.98 2.85 3.70
CA ASP A 182 -5.25 2.23 4.06
C ASP A 182 -6.44 3.09 3.60
N SER A 183 -6.32 4.42 3.61
CA SER A 183 -7.37 5.33 3.10
C SER A 183 -7.60 5.25 1.58
N ASN A 184 -6.63 4.75 0.80
CA ASN A 184 -6.71 4.65 -0.67
C ASN A 184 -7.20 3.26 -1.16
N GLN A 185 -7.59 2.36 -0.25
CA GLN A 185 -8.09 1.02 -0.58
C GLN A 185 -9.63 0.85 -0.44
N HIS A 186 -10.34 1.92 -0.07
CA HIS A 186 -11.80 1.97 0.04
C HIS A 186 -12.41 2.88 -1.03
#